data_AF-A0A9E4EVW4-F1
#
_entry.id   AF-A0A9E4EVW4-F1
#
_cell.length_a   1.000
_cell.length_b   1.000
_cell.length_c   1.000
_cell.angle_alpha   90.00
_cell.angle_beta   90.00
_cell.angle_gamma   90.00
#
_symmetry.space_group_name_H-M   'P 1'
#
loop_
_entity.id
_entity.type
_entity.pdbx_description
1 polymer ?
#
loop_
_entity_poly.entity_id
_entity_poly.type
_entity_poly.pdbx_seq_one_letter_code
_entity_poly.pdbx_strand_id
1 'polypeptide(L)'
;DDSAWADRVNVCDTQRVAHPVKWRKSSVMKDKWRLIDGRALYDLGTDPGQRQDIAAVHPDIVADLRVAYDDWWELVSEQFDRDEPIALGGDDQPAKLTTHDIRNEACSAVWNQRQVRAGQITSGFWAVDVKEAGRYQIELRRWPEETGYALAAGIEGDDSGWYRAATRAGSPSLSAGHS
;
A
#
# COMPACT_ATOMS: atom_id res chain seq x y z
N ASP A 1 -10.34 26.22 -18.61
CA ASP A 1 -9.24 27.08 -18.14
C ASP A 1 -8.32 26.18 -17.34
N ASP A 2 -7.21 25.78 -17.95
CA ASP A 2 -6.29 24.75 -17.43
C ASP A 2 -5.34 25.30 -16.36
N SER A 3 -5.35 26.63 -16.15
CA SER A 3 -4.48 27.33 -15.19
C SER A 3 -4.67 26.84 -13.75
N ALA A 4 -5.91 26.53 -13.35
CA ALA A 4 -6.24 26.07 -12.00
C ALA A 4 -5.65 24.68 -11.63
N TRP A 5 -5.15 23.92 -12.61
CA TRP A 5 -4.52 22.62 -12.37
C TRP A 5 -3.01 22.71 -12.17
N ALA A 6 -2.35 23.71 -12.77
CA ALA A 6 -0.89 23.87 -12.70
C ALA A 6 -0.40 24.21 -11.28
N ASP A 7 -1.24 24.89 -10.50
CA ASP A 7 -0.90 25.29 -9.12
C ASP A 7 -1.15 24.19 -8.08
N ARG A 8 -1.77 23.07 -8.45
CA ARG A 8 -2.07 21.99 -7.51
C ARG A 8 -0.82 21.24 -7.10
N VAL A 9 -0.66 21.08 -5.79
CA VAL A 9 0.38 20.24 -5.20
C VAL A 9 -0.20 18.86 -4.89
N ASN A 10 0.48 17.81 -5.34
CA ASN A 10 0.19 16.44 -4.96
C ASN A 10 1.33 15.89 -4.10
N VAL A 11 0.97 15.19 -3.02
CA VAL A 11 1.92 14.50 -2.16
C VAL A 11 1.67 13.00 -2.25
N CYS A 12 2.73 12.23 -2.41
CA CYS A 12 2.70 10.77 -2.28
C CYS A 12 3.85 10.33 -1.37
N ASP A 13 3.61 9.35 -0.51
CA ASP A 13 4.65 8.79 0.35
C ASP A 13 4.54 7.27 0.49
N THR A 14 5.53 6.66 1.14
CA THR A 14 5.41 5.27 1.59
C THR A 14 6.02 5.11 2.98
N GLN A 15 5.14 4.91 3.96
CA GLN A 15 5.53 4.81 5.37
C GLN A 15 6.01 3.40 5.72
N ARG A 16 5.14 2.39 5.56
CA ARG A 16 5.38 0.97 5.95
C ARG A 16 5.99 0.84 7.35
N VAL A 17 5.55 1.70 8.27
CA VAL A 17 5.92 1.77 9.68
C VAL A 17 4.65 2.09 10.46
N ALA A 18 4.58 1.65 11.71
CA ALA A 18 3.35 1.78 12.51
C ALA A 18 3.04 3.24 12.81
N HIS A 19 4.09 4.02 13.06
CA HIS A 19 4.03 5.44 13.35
C HIS A 19 4.61 6.20 12.16
N PRO A 20 3.79 6.94 11.38
CA PRO A 20 4.27 7.68 10.22
C PRO A 20 5.40 8.65 10.57
N VAL A 21 6.41 8.72 9.71
CA VAL A 21 7.57 9.59 9.89
C VAL A 21 7.55 10.66 8.82
N LYS A 22 7.63 11.92 9.25
CA LYS A 22 7.67 13.08 8.37
C LYS A 22 8.82 12.96 7.37
N TRP A 23 8.57 13.33 6.11
CA TRP A 23 9.50 13.26 4.97
C TRP A 23 9.97 11.86 4.57
N ARG A 24 9.37 10.78 5.11
CA ARG A 24 9.79 9.43 4.79
C ARG A 24 9.32 9.00 3.39
N LYS A 25 10.26 8.86 2.45
CA LYS A 25 10.01 8.36 1.10
C LYS A 25 8.87 9.12 0.43
N SER A 26 8.90 10.43 0.56
CA SER A 26 7.86 11.35 0.11
C SER A 26 8.25 12.01 -1.22
N SER A 27 7.25 12.25 -2.07
CA SER A 27 7.37 13.01 -3.31
C SER A 27 6.32 14.12 -3.31
N VAL A 28 6.77 15.37 -3.40
CA VAL A 28 5.91 16.56 -3.52
C VAL A 28 5.98 17.05 -4.95
N MET A 29 4.82 17.26 -5.55
CA MET A 29 4.67 17.35 -7.00
C MET A 29 3.82 18.57 -7.37
N LYS A 30 4.40 19.51 -8.11
CA LYS A 30 3.70 20.70 -8.64
C LYS A 30 4.14 20.93 -10.08
N ASP A 31 3.21 20.82 -11.02
CA ASP A 31 3.52 20.84 -12.46
C ASP A 31 4.69 19.88 -12.80
N LYS A 32 5.79 20.39 -13.36
CA LYS A 32 7.00 19.64 -13.71
C LYS A 32 7.93 19.37 -12.53
N TRP A 33 7.74 20.04 -11.39
CA TRP A 33 8.64 19.96 -10.25
C TRP A 33 8.37 18.74 -9.39
N ARG A 34 9.43 18.06 -8.99
CA ARG A 34 9.39 16.93 -8.05
C ARG A 34 10.41 17.14 -6.95
N LEU A 35 9.92 17.30 -5.73
CA LEU A 35 10.76 17.36 -4.53
C LEU A 35 10.70 16.02 -3.80
N ILE A 36 11.86 15.36 -3.68
CA ILE A 36 12.00 14.04 -3.07
C ILE A 36 12.57 14.17 -1.66
N ASP A 37 11.90 13.55 -0.70
CA ASP A 37 12.25 13.52 0.73
C ASP A 37 12.52 14.90 1.34
N GLY A 38 11.91 15.94 0.76
CA GLY A 38 12.12 17.33 1.12
C GLY A 38 13.52 17.86 0.79
N ARG A 39 14.34 17.16 0.01
CA ARG A 39 15.77 17.47 -0.18
C ARG A 39 16.14 17.73 -1.64
N ALA A 40 15.89 16.76 -2.51
CA ALA A 40 16.34 16.82 -3.90
C ALA A 40 15.20 17.29 -4.81
N LEU A 41 15.47 18.24 -5.68
CA LEU A 41 14.50 18.81 -6.60
C LEU A 41 14.85 18.43 -8.03
N TYR A 42 13.85 18.02 -8.81
CA TYR A 42 13.99 17.66 -10.22
C TYR A 42 12.94 18.39 -11.07
N ASP A 43 13.33 18.72 -12.31
CA ASP A 43 12.45 19.24 -13.35
C ASP A 43 12.13 18.11 -14.33
N LEU A 44 10.93 17.51 -14.25
CA LEU A 44 10.51 16.43 -15.14
C LEU A 44 10.33 16.86 -16.60
N GLY A 45 10.25 18.15 -16.89
CA GLY A 45 10.17 18.64 -18.26
C GLY A 45 11.48 18.48 -19.02
N THR A 46 12.62 18.58 -18.32
CA THR A 46 13.96 18.45 -18.90
C THR A 46 14.69 17.18 -18.46
N ASP A 47 14.34 16.64 -17.29
CA ASP A 47 14.90 15.42 -16.71
C ASP A 47 13.80 14.47 -16.18
N PRO A 48 13.07 13.79 -17.08
CA PRO A 48 12.06 12.79 -16.69
C PRO A 48 12.62 11.64 -15.84
N GLY A 49 13.93 11.40 -15.93
CA GLY A 49 14.63 10.35 -15.21
C GLY A 49 15.07 10.72 -13.80
N GLN A 50 14.90 11.98 -13.37
CA GLN A 50 15.30 12.49 -12.06
C GLN A 50 16.77 12.16 -11.73
N ARG A 51 17.67 12.51 -12.65
CA ARG A 51 19.12 12.25 -12.56
C ARG A 51 19.90 13.43 -12.01
N GLN A 52 19.41 14.65 -12.18
CA GLN A 52 20.11 15.87 -11.80
C GLN A 52 19.34 16.61 -10.71
N ASP A 53 19.88 16.57 -9.48
CA ASP A 53 19.36 17.40 -8.39
C ASP A 53 19.71 18.87 -8.62
N ILE A 54 18.67 19.71 -8.70
CA ILE A 54 18.75 21.15 -8.92
C ILE A 54 18.24 21.97 -7.73
N ALA A 55 18.08 21.35 -6.56
CA ALA A 55 17.59 22.02 -5.34
C ALA A 55 18.40 23.26 -4.95
N ALA A 56 19.73 23.20 -5.08
CA ALA A 56 20.62 24.31 -4.74
C ALA A 56 20.47 25.52 -5.68
N VAL A 57 19.98 25.30 -6.90
CA VAL A 57 19.78 26.35 -7.91
C VAL A 57 18.39 26.98 -7.81
N HIS A 58 17.40 26.24 -7.29
CA HIS A 58 16.02 26.68 -7.11
C HIS A 58 15.54 26.58 -5.65
N PRO A 59 16.20 27.29 -4.70
CA PRO A 59 15.86 27.21 -3.28
C PRO A 59 14.46 27.76 -2.96
N ASP A 60 13.96 28.67 -3.78
CA ASP A 60 12.60 29.23 -3.72
C ASP A 60 11.54 28.16 -4.00
N ILE A 61 11.75 27.33 -5.02
CA ILE A 61 10.83 26.23 -5.38
C ILE A 61 10.87 25.15 -4.30
N VAL A 62 12.06 24.84 -3.77
CA VAL A 62 12.20 23.90 -2.64
C VAL A 62 11.41 24.40 -1.42
N ALA A 63 11.51 25.69 -1.11
CA ALA A 63 10.79 26.29 0.01
C ALA A 63 9.26 26.22 -0.20
N ASP A 64 8.76 26.59 -1.37
CA ASP A 64 7.32 26.52 -1.72
C ASP A 64 6.77 25.10 -1.56
N LEU A 65 7.46 24.10 -2.10
CA LEU A 65 7.04 22.70 -2.00
C LEU A 65 7.16 22.14 -0.58
N ARG A 66 8.10 22.64 0.24
CA ARG A 66 8.18 22.27 1.65
C ARG A 66 7.01 22.82 2.46
N VAL A 67 6.62 24.07 2.23
CA VAL A 67 5.43 24.64 2.86
C VAL A 67 4.19 23.82 2.50
N ALA A 68 3.99 23.53 1.21
CA ALA A 68 2.85 22.73 0.78
C ALA A 68 2.82 21.31 1.38
N TYR A 69 3.99 20.70 1.59
CA TYR A 69 4.08 19.42 2.30
C TYR A 69 3.78 19.56 3.78
N ASP A 70 4.28 20.61 4.43
CA ASP A 70 4.04 20.85 5.85
C ASP A 70 2.56 21.07 6.14
N ASP A 71 1.86 21.84 5.30
CA ASP A 71 0.40 22.03 5.37
C ASP A 71 -0.34 20.71 5.20
N TRP A 72 0.05 19.89 4.21
CA TRP A 72 -0.52 18.56 4.01
C TRP A 72 -0.26 17.64 5.20
N TRP A 73 0.97 17.63 5.73
CA TRP A 73 1.36 16.79 6.85
C TRP A 73 0.58 17.13 8.11
N GLU A 74 0.42 18.41 8.41
CA GLU A 74 -0.39 18.89 9.55
C GLU A 74 -1.80 18.31 9.46
N LEU A 75 -2.46 18.46 8.31
CA LEU A 75 -3.80 17.93 8.06
C LEU A 75 -3.91 16.41 8.25
N VAL A 76 -3.01 15.63 7.65
CA VAL A 76 -3.12 14.15 7.73
C VAL A 76 -2.67 13.60 9.08
N SER A 77 -1.79 14.29 9.79
CA SER A 77 -1.24 13.82 11.06
C SER A 77 -2.26 13.74 12.20
N GLU A 78 -3.37 14.49 12.10
CA GLU A 78 -4.48 14.45 13.05
C GLU A 78 -5.16 13.07 13.18
N GLN A 79 -4.90 12.18 12.22
CA GLN A 79 -5.53 10.86 12.14
C GLN A 79 -4.56 9.71 12.42
N PHE A 80 -3.27 9.97 12.64
CA PHE A 80 -2.25 8.90 12.73
C PHE A 80 -2.43 7.98 13.94
N ASP A 81 -2.92 8.53 15.06
CA ASP A 81 -3.14 7.78 16.29
C ASP A 81 -4.55 7.16 16.36
N ARG A 82 -5.36 7.29 15.30
CA ARG A 82 -6.71 6.73 15.27
C ARG A 82 -6.65 5.29 14.77
N ASP A 83 -7.22 4.38 15.56
CA ASP A 83 -7.60 3.08 15.05
C ASP A 83 -8.81 3.23 14.12
N GLU A 84 -8.82 2.45 13.03
CA GLU A 84 -9.99 2.22 12.19
C GLU A 84 -10.54 0.83 12.51
N PRO A 85 -11.43 0.69 13.51
CA PRO A 85 -11.89 -0.60 13.98
C PRO A 85 -12.93 -1.23 13.06
N ILE A 86 -12.93 -2.55 12.99
CA ILE A 86 -13.96 -3.31 12.27
C ILE A 86 -15.21 -3.36 13.15
N ALA A 87 -16.34 -2.88 12.61
CA ALA A 87 -17.62 -2.90 13.32
C ALA A 87 -18.16 -4.33 13.45
N LEU A 88 -18.62 -4.69 14.65
CA LEU A 88 -19.23 -5.98 14.96
C LEU A 88 -20.66 -5.78 15.47
N GLY A 89 -21.61 -6.56 14.94
CA GLY A 89 -23.01 -6.58 15.42
C GLY A 89 -23.84 -5.35 15.08
N GLY A 90 -23.51 -4.62 14.01
CA GLY A 90 -24.34 -3.52 13.50
C GLY A 90 -25.33 -3.96 12.41
N ASP A 91 -25.14 -5.15 11.86
CA ASP A 91 -26.03 -5.83 10.93
C ASP A 91 -25.93 -7.37 11.14
N ASP A 92 -26.80 -8.12 10.48
CA ASP A 92 -26.81 -9.59 10.55
C ASP A 92 -25.69 -10.25 9.71
N GLN A 93 -24.80 -9.47 9.08
CA GLN A 93 -23.74 -10.03 8.25
C GLN A 93 -22.49 -10.35 9.07
N PRO A 94 -21.88 -11.53 8.89
CA PRO A 94 -20.62 -11.85 9.57
C PRO A 94 -19.49 -10.90 9.13
N ALA A 95 -18.88 -10.21 10.10
CA ALA A 95 -17.66 -9.46 9.88
C ALA A 95 -16.47 -10.40 9.59
N LYS A 96 -15.65 -10.07 8.60
CA LYS A 96 -14.46 -10.84 8.25
C LYS A 96 -13.21 -10.16 8.83
N LEU A 97 -12.62 -10.78 9.84
CA LEU A 97 -11.33 -10.35 10.39
C LEU A 97 -10.20 -11.10 9.67
N THR A 98 -9.31 -10.38 8.97
CA THR A 98 -8.22 -11.01 8.21
C THR A 98 -6.85 -10.66 8.78
N THR A 99 -5.82 -11.42 8.42
CA THR A 99 -4.44 -11.09 8.78
C THR A 99 -3.95 -9.76 8.22
N HIS A 100 -4.62 -9.22 7.18
CA HIS A 100 -4.32 -7.90 6.63
C HIS A 100 -4.76 -6.76 7.55
N ASP A 101 -5.75 -7.01 8.41
CA ASP A 101 -6.30 -6.04 9.36
C ASP A 101 -5.58 -6.05 10.71
N ILE A 102 -4.60 -6.95 10.88
CA ILE A 102 -3.80 -7.02 12.11
C ILE A 102 -2.95 -5.76 12.26
N ARG A 103 -3.06 -5.14 13.43
CA ARG A 103 -2.20 -4.04 13.88
C ARG A 103 -1.02 -4.57 14.69
N ASN A 104 0.18 -4.14 14.34
CA ASN A 104 1.42 -4.40 15.08
C ASN A 104 2.52 -3.38 14.71
N GLU A 105 3.50 -3.22 15.61
CA GLU A 105 4.65 -2.32 15.43
C GLU A 105 5.54 -2.70 14.23
N ALA A 106 5.56 -3.98 13.87
CA ALA A 106 6.37 -4.48 12.76
C ALA A 106 5.79 -4.15 11.38
N CYS A 107 4.55 -3.67 11.30
CA CYS A 107 3.75 -3.57 10.06
C CYS A 107 3.80 -4.84 9.21
N SER A 108 3.81 -6.00 9.86
CA SER A 108 3.86 -7.30 9.20
C SER A 108 2.48 -7.94 9.17
N ALA A 109 2.05 -8.32 7.98
CA ALA A 109 0.83 -9.09 7.76
C ALA A 109 1.11 -10.26 6.82
N VAL A 110 0.38 -11.35 7.01
CA VAL A 110 0.24 -12.41 6.00
C VAL A 110 -0.81 -11.91 5.02
N TRP A 111 -0.41 -11.49 3.82
CA TRP A 111 -1.27 -10.73 2.92
C TRP A 111 -1.58 -11.46 1.61
N ASN A 112 -0.93 -12.59 1.34
CA ASN A 112 -1.21 -13.39 0.14
C ASN A 112 -1.26 -14.89 0.43
N GLN A 113 -1.85 -15.63 -0.52
CA GLN A 113 -2.06 -17.07 -0.38
C GLN A 113 -0.76 -17.86 -0.29
N ARG A 114 0.32 -17.43 -0.95
CA ARG A 114 1.64 -18.08 -0.81
C ARG A 114 2.14 -18.02 0.63
N GLN A 115 1.99 -16.88 1.30
CA GLN A 115 2.38 -16.72 2.70
C GLN A 115 1.48 -17.56 3.63
N VAL A 116 0.16 -17.60 3.37
CA VAL A 116 -0.79 -18.45 4.09
C VAL A 116 -0.42 -19.92 3.95
N ARG A 117 -0.11 -20.39 2.73
CA ARG A 117 0.32 -21.77 2.44
C ARG A 117 1.64 -22.12 3.13
N ALA A 118 2.59 -21.19 3.15
CA ALA A 118 3.85 -21.34 3.87
C ALA A 118 3.69 -21.34 5.40
N GLY A 119 2.51 -21.04 5.93
CA GLY A 119 2.28 -20.97 7.38
C GLY A 119 3.07 -19.84 8.03
N GLN A 120 3.28 -18.73 7.30
CA GLN A 120 3.98 -17.58 7.87
C GLN A 120 3.25 -17.08 9.10
N ILE A 121 4.00 -16.81 10.16
CA ILE A 121 3.46 -16.34 11.42
C ILE A 121 3.34 -14.82 11.34
N THR A 122 2.18 -14.31 11.72
CA THR A 122 1.99 -12.91 12.08
C THR A 122 1.24 -12.83 13.40
N SER A 123 1.49 -11.78 14.16
CA SER A 123 0.90 -11.53 15.48
C SER A 123 0.57 -10.06 15.65
N GLY A 124 -0.45 -9.78 16.45
CA GLY A 124 -0.91 -8.42 16.75
C GLY A 124 -2.33 -8.48 17.27
N PHE A 125 -3.11 -7.43 17.01
CA PHE A 125 -4.51 -7.37 17.39
C PHE A 125 -5.38 -6.85 16.24
N TRP A 126 -6.67 -7.18 16.28
CA TRP A 126 -7.68 -6.52 15.48
C TRP A 126 -8.33 -5.43 16.33
N ALA A 127 -8.36 -4.20 15.83
CA ALA A 127 -9.22 -3.17 16.41
C ALA A 127 -10.67 -3.49 16.02
N VAL A 128 -11.54 -3.63 17.01
CA VAL A 128 -12.96 -3.95 16.79
C VAL A 128 -13.84 -2.98 17.56
N ASP A 129 -14.98 -2.65 16.98
CA ASP A 129 -15.99 -1.78 17.59
C ASP A 129 -17.32 -2.53 17.67
N VAL A 130 -17.70 -2.91 18.88
CA VAL A 130 -18.90 -3.70 19.16
C VAL A 130 -20.10 -2.76 19.23
N LYS A 131 -20.92 -2.76 18.18
CA LYS A 131 -22.09 -1.86 18.05
C LYS A 131 -23.24 -2.27 18.96
N GLU A 132 -23.42 -3.58 19.18
CA GLU A 132 -24.49 -4.11 20.02
C GLU A 132 -23.96 -5.12 21.04
N ALA A 133 -24.42 -5.02 22.29
CA ALA A 133 -24.06 -5.97 23.33
C ALA A 133 -24.78 -7.30 23.10
N GLY A 134 -24.04 -8.41 23.11
CA GLY A 134 -24.63 -9.71 22.81
C GLY A 134 -23.63 -10.86 22.87
N ARG A 135 -24.10 -12.03 22.45
CA ARG A 135 -23.26 -13.22 22.27
C ARG A 135 -22.85 -13.32 20.82
N TYR A 136 -21.56 -13.45 20.59
CA TYR A 136 -20.98 -13.58 19.26
C TYR A 136 -20.44 -15.00 19.06
N GLN A 137 -20.61 -15.54 17.86
CA GLN A 137 -19.94 -16.74 17.42
C GLN A 137 -18.71 -16.34 16.59
N ILE A 138 -17.56 -16.94 16.90
CA ILE A 138 -16.32 -16.72 16.16
C ILE A 138 -15.96 -18.01 15.43
N GLU A 139 -15.69 -17.90 14.14
CA GLU A 139 -15.17 -18.99 13.32
C GLU A 139 -13.74 -18.66 12.87
N LEU A 140 -12.83 -19.63 12.99
CA LEU A 140 -11.45 -19.51 12.55
C LEU A 140 -11.21 -20.32 11.28
N ARG A 141 -10.67 -19.68 10.24
CA ARG A 141 -10.35 -20.32 8.96
C ARG A 141 -8.95 -19.94 8.49
N ARG A 142 -8.25 -20.90 7.86
CA ARG A 142 -7.00 -20.68 7.11
C ARG A 142 -7.29 -20.54 5.62
N TRP A 143 -8.25 -21.32 5.12
CA TRP A 143 -8.65 -21.36 3.72
C TRP A 143 -9.99 -20.62 3.54
N PRO A 144 -10.25 -20.05 2.35
CA PRO A 144 -11.55 -19.49 2.03
C PRO A 144 -12.67 -20.53 2.25
N GLU A 145 -13.84 -20.04 2.64
CA GLU A 145 -15.00 -20.88 3.00
C GLU A 145 -15.39 -21.84 1.88
N GLU A 146 -15.31 -21.35 0.64
CA GLU A 146 -15.69 -22.04 -0.58
C GLU A 146 -14.82 -23.27 -0.88
N THR A 147 -13.65 -23.36 -0.26
CA THR A 147 -12.72 -24.47 -0.51
C THR A 147 -13.07 -25.74 0.26
N GLY A 148 -13.82 -25.62 1.37
CA GLY A 148 -14.15 -26.75 2.24
C GLY A 148 -12.95 -27.43 2.92
N TYR A 149 -11.73 -26.89 2.80
CA TYR A 149 -10.55 -27.48 3.43
C TYR A 149 -10.54 -27.27 4.94
N ALA A 150 -10.13 -28.31 5.68
CA ALA A 150 -9.89 -28.20 7.11
C ALA A 150 -8.77 -27.20 7.43
N LEU A 151 -8.83 -26.56 8.60
CA LEU A 151 -7.86 -25.54 9.05
C LEU A 151 -6.39 -25.98 8.91
N ALA A 152 -6.11 -27.24 9.25
CA ALA A 152 -4.77 -27.83 9.21
C ALA A 152 -4.44 -28.55 7.89
N ALA A 153 -5.40 -28.67 6.96
CA ALA A 153 -5.15 -29.29 5.67
C ALA A 153 -4.17 -28.44 4.85
N GLY A 154 -3.31 -29.10 4.06
CA GLY A 154 -2.58 -28.45 2.98
C GLY A 154 -3.42 -28.44 1.70
N ILE A 155 -3.09 -27.53 0.77
CA ILE A 155 -3.61 -27.56 -0.60
C ILE A 155 -2.53 -28.18 -1.49
N GLU A 156 -2.85 -29.27 -2.18
CA GLU A 156 -1.97 -29.90 -3.17
C GLU A 156 -1.78 -29.02 -4.41
N GLY A 157 -0.59 -29.10 -5.01
CA GLY A 157 -0.21 -28.32 -6.20
C GLY A 157 0.83 -27.23 -5.91
N ASP A 158 1.65 -26.87 -6.89
CA ASP A 158 2.61 -25.79 -6.74
C ASP A 158 1.93 -24.42 -6.72
N ASP A 159 2.57 -23.42 -6.11
CA ASP A 159 2.17 -22.02 -6.32
C ASP A 159 2.24 -21.75 -7.83
N SER A 160 1.09 -21.67 -8.48
CA SER A 160 1.03 -21.57 -9.93
C SER A 160 1.77 -20.31 -10.40
N GLY A 161 2.85 -20.51 -11.15
CA GLY A 161 3.78 -19.48 -11.61
C GLY A 161 3.24 -18.57 -12.73
N TRP A 162 1.98 -18.14 -12.65
CA TRP A 162 1.39 -17.20 -13.61
C TRP A 162 1.98 -15.79 -13.40
N TYR A 163 2.50 -15.04 -14.39
CA TYR A 163 2.76 -15.28 -15.82
C TYR A 163 3.86 -14.29 -16.27
N ARG A 164 5.02 -14.75 -16.75
CA ARG A 164 6.08 -13.88 -17.33
C ARG A 164 5.75 -13.34 -18.73
N ALA A 165 4.60 -13.72 -19.31
CA ALA A 165 4.21 -13.34 -20.68
C ALA A 165 3.22 -12.17 -20.76
N ALA A 166 3.04 -11.39 -19.69
CA ALA A 166 2.39 -10.07 -19.77
C ALA A 166 3.32 -8.98 -20.36
N THR A 167 4.61 -9.29 -20.57
CA THR A 167 5.51 -8.47 -21.39
C THR A 167 5.40 -8.95 -22.83
N ARG A 168 4.89 -8.08 -23.71
CA ARG A 168 4.76 -8.33 -25.15
C ARG A 168 6.06 -8.90 -25.72
N ALA A 169 6.10 -10.21 -25.99
CA ALA A 169 7.17 -10.80 -26.76
C ALA A 169 6.99 -10.35 -28.21
N GLY A 170 7.99 -9.66 -28.76
CA GLY A 170 8.10 -9.42 -30.19
C GLY A 170 8.05 -10.75 -30.95
N SER A 171 7.24 -10.75 -31.99
CA SER A 171 6.76 -11.84 -32.86
C SER A 171 7.80 -12.87 -33.40
N PRO A 172 7.31 -14.01 -33.96
CA PRO A 172 7.99 -15.32 -33.96
C PRO A 172 8.60 -15.74 -35.31
N SER A 173 9.54 -16.69 -35.26
CA SER A 173 9.99 -17.58 -36.35
C SER A 173 10.87 -18.65 -35.65
N LEU A 174 10.79 -19.97 -35.78
CA LEU A 174 10.37 -20.90 -36.84
C LEU A 174 10.06 -22.29 -36.22
N SER A 175 9.45 -23.15 -37.05
CA SER A 175 9.16 -24.60 -36.90
C SER A 175 10.33 -25.45 -36.36
N ALA A 176 10.24 -26.73 -35.98
CA ALA A 176 9.35 -27.87 -36.22
C ALA A 176 9.54 -28.84 -35.03
N GLY A 177 8.64 -29.77 -34.68
CA GLY A 177 8.30 -30.97 -35.45
C GLY A 177 8.16 -32.13 -34.44
N HIS A 178 7.10 -32.93 -34.59
CA HIS A 178 6.79 -34.09 -33.76
C HIS A 178 7.77 -35.24 -33.99
N SER A 179 8.12 -35.96 -32.93
CA SER A 179 8.02 -37.43 -32.79
C SER A 179 8.18 -37.78 -31.31
#